data_AF-A0A2P6W9R8-F1
#
_entry.id   AF-A0A2P6W9R8-F1
#
_cell.length_a   1.000
_cell.length_b   1.000
_cell.length_c   1.000
_cell.angle_alpha   90.00
_cell.angle_beta   90.00
_cell.angle_gamma   90.00
#
_symmetry.space_group_name_H-M   'P 1'
#
loop_
_entity.id
_entity.type
_entity.pdbx_description
1 polymer ?
#
loop_
_entity_poly.entity_id
_entity_poly.type
_entity_poly.pdbx_seq_one_letter_code
_entity_poly.pdbx_strand_id
1 'polypeptide(L)' 'MKIVPDTSVIIDGKLSELAEKGEVKEEVVIPEFVVDEIENQANKGLEIGFAGIEEIKQIRELGEEKGFEVSFTGRK' A
#
# COMPACT_ATOMS: atom_id res chain seq x y z
N MET A 1 7.07 13.47 9.13
CA MET A 1 5.60 13.25 9.06
C MET A 1 5.37 11.80 8.65
N LYS A 2 4.16 11.27 8.78
CA LYS A 2 3.81 9.91 8.36
C LYS A 2 2.60 9.98 7.44
N ILE A 3 2.59 9.20 6.37
CA ILE A 3 1.48 9.06 5.44
C ILE A 3 0.73 7.79 5.83
N VAL A 4 -0.56 7.90 6.14
CA VAL A 4 -1.43 6.74 6.38
C VAL A 4 -2.40 6.65 5.21
N PRO A 5 -2.14 5.79 4.21
CA PRO A 5 -3.02 5.67 3.06
C PRO A 5 -4.37 5.04 3.46
N ASP A 6 -5.43 5.53 2.83
CA ASP A 6 -6.75 4.92 2.85
C ASP A 6 -6.77 3.68 1.94
N THR A 7 -7.66 2.72 2.20
CA THR A 7 -7.80 1.49 1.38
C THR A 7 -8.00 1.81 -0.11
N SER A 8 -8.78 2.84 -0.40
CA SER A 8 -9.05 3.28 -1.77
C SER A 8 -7.79 3.75 -2.52
N VAL A 9 -6.86 4.42 -1.83
CA VAL A 9 -5.61 4.94 -2.41
C VAL A 9 -4.67 3.79 -2.78
N ILE A 10 -4.71 2.70 -2.03
CA ILE A 10 -3.95 1.47 -2.34
C ILE A 10 -4.61 0.73 -3.51
N ILE A 11 -5.93 0.56 -3.50
CA ILE A 11 -6.63 -0.18 -4.57
C ILE A 11 -6.52 0.56 -5.92
N ASP A 12 -6.56 1.89 -5.91
CA ASP A 12 -6.52 2.72 -7.12
C ASP A 12 -5.11 2.84 -7.75
N GLY A 13 -4.04 2.33 -7.12
CA GLY A 13 -2.67 2.47 -7.63
C GLY A 13 -2.05 3.87 -7.45
N LYS A 14 -2.73 4.77 -6.73
CA LYS A 14 -2.30 6.17 -6.62
C LYS A 14 -1.06 6.33 -5.75
N LEU A 15 -0.83 5.40 -4.84
CA LEU A 15 0.29 5.52 -3.90
C LEU A 15 1.61 5.25 -4.61
N SER A 16 1.67 4.22 -5.45
CA SER A 16 2.83 3.95 -6.29
C SER A 16 3.04 5.08 -7.32
N GLU A 17 1.99 5.61 -7.95
CA GLU A 17 2.11 6.74 -8.87
C GLU A 17 2.77 7.97 -8.21
N LEU A 18 2.39 8.29 -6.98
CA LEU A 18 2.98 9.40 -6.21
C LEU A 18 4.44 9.09 -5.81
N ALA A 19 4.72 7.84 -5.43
CA ALA A 19 6.07 7.40 -5.11
C ALA A 19 6.99 7.45 -6.35
N GLU A 20 6.52 7.02 -7.52
CA GLU A 20 7.24 7.11 -8.79
C GLU A 20 7.61 8.56 -9.12
N LYS A 21 6.69 9.51 -8.91
CA LYS A 21 6.90 10.96 -9.09
C LYS A 21 7.83 11.58 -8.04
N GLY A 22 8.22 10.84 -7.00
CA GLY A 22 9.06 11.33 -5.91
C GLY A 22 8.32 12.25 -4.94
N GLU A 23 6.99 12.16 -4.90
CA GLU A 23 6.14 12.94 -3.99
C GLU A 23 5.99 12.26 -2.62
N VAL A 24 6.27 10.95 -2.53
CA VAL A 24 6.36 10.21 -1.26
C VAL A 24 7.78 10.31 -0.72
N LYS A 25 7.96 11.10 0.35
CA LYS A 25 9.25 11.32 1.03
C LYS A 25 9.25 10.90 2.49
N GLU A 26 8.08 10.54 3.00
CA GLU A 26 7.84 10.20 4.40
C GLU A 26 7.49 8.72 4.54
N GLU A 27 7.55 8.23 5.78
CA GLU A 27 7.13 6.88 6.13
C GLU A 27 5.66 6.66 5.72
N VAL A 28 5.41 5.59 4.97
CA VAL A 28 4.09 5.10 4.61
C VAL A 28 3.69 4.04 5.62
N VAL A 29 2.58 4.24 6.32
CA VAL A 29 2.08 3.34 7.36
C VAL A 29 0.77 2.72 6.91
N ILE A 30 0.83 1.46 6.45
CA ILE A 30 -0.35 0.72 5.98
C ILE A 30 -1.04 0.06 7.19
N PRO A 31 -2.32 0.33 7.47
CA PRO A 31 -3.01 -0.35 8.55
C PRO A 31 -3.20 -1.85 8.26
N GLU A 32 -2.97 -2.74 9.23
CA GLU A 32 -3.10 -4.19 9.04
C GLU A 32 -4.51 -4.61 8.59
N PHE A 33 -5.55 -3.92 9.07
CA PHE A 33 -6.93 -4.23 8.65
C PHE A 33 -7.16 -3.99 7.14
N VAL A 34 -6.38 -3.07 6.52
CA VAL A 34 -6.45 -2.81 5.08
C VAL A 34 -5.84 -3.98 4.31
N VAL A 35 -4.75 -4.53 4.82
CA VAL A 35 -4.13 -5.75 4.27
C VAL A 35 -5.11 -6.92 4.36
N ASP A 36 -5.71 -7.14 5.54
CA ASP A 36 -6.69 -8.21 5.75
C ASP A 36 -7.91 -8.06 4.81
N GLU A 37 -8.40 -6.84 4.57
CA GLU A 37 -9.48 -6.57 3.62
C GLU A 37 -9.08 -6.94 2.19
N ILE A 38 -7.91 -6.48 1.73
CA ILE A 38 -7.37 -6.77 0.40
C ILE A 38 -7.18 -8.28 0.20
N GLU A 39 -6.57 -8.97 1.17
CA GLU A 39 -6.39 -10.43 1.14
C GLU A 39 -7.74 -11.16 1.08
N ASN A 40 -8.75 -10.72 1.84
CA ASN A 40 -10.09 -11.29 1.81
C ASN A 40 -10.78 -11.09 0.44
N GLN A 41 -10.58 -9.94 -0.23
CA GLN A 41 -11.08 -9.73 -1.59
C GLN A 41 -10.37 -10.67 -2.59
N ALA A 42 -9.05 -10.83 -2.47
CA ALA A 42 -8.27 -11.71 -3.33
C ALA A 42 -8.67 -13.19 -3.16
N ASN A 43 -8.87 -13.62 -1.91
CA ASN A 43 -9.36 -14.97 -1.59
C ASN A 43 -10.75 -15.27 -2.16
N LYS A 44 -11.58 -14.23 -2.38
CA LYS A 44 -12.88 -14.35 -3.07
C LYS A 44 -12.78 -14.35 -4.59
N GLY A 45 -11.56 -14.25 -5.14
CA GLY A 45 -11.31 -14.19 -6.58
C GLY A 45 -11.63 -12.83 -7.21
N LEU A 46 -11.69 -11.75 -6.40
CA LEU A 46 -12.02 -10.41 -6.90
C LEU A 46 -10.76 -9.68 -7.37
N GLU A 47 -10.80 -9.12 -8.58
CA GLU A 47 -9.68 -8.41 -9.20
C GLU A 47 -9.10 -7.30 -8.33
N ILE A 48 -9.96 -6.58 -7.59
CA ILE A 48 -9.56 -5.51 -6.66
C ILE A 48 -8.61 -6.01 -5.56
N GLY A 49 -8.75 -7.26 -5.12
CA GLY A 49 -7.86 -7.84 -4.11
C GLY A 49 -6.48 -8.13 -4.69
N PHE A 50 -6.43 -8.69 -5.90
CA PHE A 50 -5.15 -8.92 -6.60
C PHE A 50 -4.44 -7.61 -6.91
N ALA A 51 -5.17 -6.58 -7.36
CA ALA A 51 -4.63 -5.25 -7.60
C ALA A 51 -4.04 -4.63 -6.32
N GLY A 52 -4.76 -4.72 -5.20
CA GLY A 52 -4.26 -4.21 -3.92
C GLY A 52 -3.00 -4.93 -3.43
N ILE A 53 -2.88 -6.24 -3.63
CA ILE A 53 -1.67 -7.00 -3.27
C ILE A 53 -0.47 -6.53 -4.10
N GLU A 54 -0.64 -6.38 -5.41
CA GLU A 54 0.42 -5.91 -6.30
C GLU A 54 0.83 -4.47 -5.96
N GLU A 55 -0.10 -3.58 -5.62
CA GLU A 55 0.23 -2.22 -5.17
C GLU A 55 1.07 -2.22 -3.90
N ILE A 56 0.68 -3.00 -2.88
CA ILE A 56 1.43 -3.09 -1.61
C ILE A 56 2.86 -3.60 -1.86
N LYS A 57 3.01 -4.53 -2.80
CA LYS A 57 4.33 -5.02 -3.20
C LYS A 57 5.12 -3.93 -3.92
N GLN A 58 4.51 -3.24 -4.89
CA GLN A 58 5.14 -2.17 -5.65
C GLN A 58 5.59 -1.01 -4.76
N ILE A 59 4.75 -0.56 -3.81
CA ILE A 59 5.13 0.55 -2.93
C ILE A 59 6.29 0.19 -2.02
N ARG A 60 6.40 -1.07 -1.60
CA ARG A 60 7.51 -1.57 -0.81
C ARG A 60 8.82 -1.54 -1.61
N GLU A 61 8.79 -2.02 -2.85
CA GLU A 61 9.94 -1.98 -3.76
C GLU A 61 10.36 -0.52 -4.05
N LEU A 62 9.40 0.38 -4.29
CA LEU A 62 9.65 1.81 -4.47
C LEU A 62 10.21 2.47 -3.21
N GLY A 63 9.80 2.02 -2.02
CA GLY A 63 10.34 2.48 -0.74
C GLY A 63 11.82 2.16 -0.60
N GLU A 64 12.20 0.93 -0.96
CA GLU A 64 13.61 0.49 -0.98
C GLU A 64 14.44 1.27 -2.02
N GLU A 65 13.88 1.55 -3.20
CA GLU A 65 14.56 2.30 -4.27
C GLU A 65 14.71 3.79 -3.97
N LYS A 66 13.65 4.43 -3.44
CA LYS A 66 13.58 5.89 -3.28
C LYS A 66 13.90 6.36 -1.85
N GLY A 67 14.08 5.44 -0.92
CA GLY A 67 14.55 5.73 0.44
C GLY A 67 13.47 6.17 1.41
N PHE A 68 12.23 5.68 1.26
CA PHE A 68 11.17 5.86 2.25
C PHE A 68 10.78 4.52 2.89
N GLU A 69 10.39 4.57 4.16
CA GLU A 69 10.02 3.37 4.92
C GLU A 69 8.54 3.03 4.68
N VAL A 70 8.24 1.74 4.50
CA VAL A 70 6.87 1.21 4.49
C VAL A 70 6.71 0.33 5.72
N SER A 71 5.83 0.74 6.63
CA SER A 71 5.53 0.01 7.86
C SER A 71 4.06 -0.42 7.91
N PHE A 72 3.78 -1.47 8.67
CA PHE A 72 2.44 -1.99 8.87
C PHE A 72 2.04 -1.79 10.34
N THR A 73 0.84 -1.27 10.59
CA THR A 73 0.38 -1.01 11.96
C THR A 73 -1.03 -1.53 12.20
N GLY A 74 -1.26 -2.10 13.36
CA GLY A 74 -2.56 -2.65 13.71
C GLY A 74 -2.39 -3.68 14.80
N ARG A 75 -3.51 -4.15 15.33
CA ARG A 75 -3.55 -5.37 16.14
C ARG A 75 -4.42 -6.35 15.39
N LYS A 76 -3.82 -7.48 15.01
CA LYS A 76 -4.50 -8.66 14.52
C LYS A 76 -5.30 -9.34 15.64
#